data_AF-A0A522QUJ6-F1
#
_entry.id   AF-A0A522QUJ6-F1
#
_cell.length_a   1.000
_cell.length_b   1.000
_cell.length_c   1.000
_cell.angle_alpha   90.00
_cell.angle_beta   90.00
_cell.angle_gamma   90.00
#
_symmetry.space_group_name_H-M   'P 1'
#
loop_
_entity.id
_entity.type
_entity.pdbx_description
1 polymer ?
#
loop_
_entity_poly.entity_id
_entity_poly.type
_entity_poly.pdbx_seq_one_letter_code
_entity_poly.pdbx_strand_id
1 'polypeptide(L)'
;MATSLEDLTNTLILTVRTGTDHEDAAAALGWTARLIGNLRAEGALRLTDRPRDLAAERLQDACQYAAMSFGGNEGRVAVLTAVASDLAARLRDRLSEEDRWATTTRAAMSARHCARALAGSGPHGATPELVVVTEGAREVLALAGLRPLRHDKLRAFDGSSGSEV
;
A
#
# COMPACT_ATOMS: atom_id res chain seq x y z
N MET A 1 18.59 6.45 -9.75
CA MET A 1 17.41 7.18 -10.25
C MET A 1 16.42 6.15 -10.71
N ALA A 2 15.18 6.15 -10.20
CA ALA A 2 14.12 5.31 -10.73
C ALA A 2 13.72 5.86 -12.11
N THR A 3 13.81 5.02 -13.15
CA THR A 3 13.58 5.42 -14.56
C THR A 3 12.16 5.16 -15.02
N SER A 4 11.36 4.44 -14.23
CA SER A 4 9.97 4.10 -14.53
C SER A 4 9.08 4.10 -13.28
N LEU A 5 7.75 4.16 -13.48
CA LEU A 5 6.75 4.03 -12.41
C LEU A 5 6.87 2.66 -11.70
N GLU A 6 7.26 1.63 -12.44
CA GLU A 6 7.58 0.31 -11.89
C GLU A 6 8.79 0.36 -10.96
N ASP A 7 9.91 0.94 -11.39
CA ASP A 7 11.11 1.07 -10.55
C ASP A 7 10.81 1.82 -9.26
N LEU A 8 9.99 2.87 -9.36
CA LEU A 8 9.62 3.72 -8.24
C LEU A 8 8.72 2.96 -7.25
N THR A 9 7.72 2.23 -7.74
CA THR A 9 6.83 1.43 -6.89
C THR A 9 7.52 0.20 -6.30
N ASN A 10 8.49 -0.39 -7.01
CA ASN A 10 9.36 -1.43 -6.46
C ASN A 10 10.28 -0.87 -5.35
N THR A 11 10.87 0.30 -5.58
CA THR A 11 11.68 1.02 -4.57
C THR A 11 10.85 1.36 -3.34
N LEU A 12 9.60 1.79 -3.53
CA LEU A 12 8.66 2.06 -2.44
C LEU A 12 8.43 0.80 -1.60
N ILE A 13 8.07 -0.33 -2.21
CA ILE A 13 7.85 -1.60 -1.50
C ILE A 13 9.09 -1.99 -0.68
N LEU A 14 10.28 -1.89 -1.27
CA LEU A 14 11.53 -2.22 -0.59
C LEU A 14 11.79 -1.28 0.59
N THR A 15 11.58 0.03 0.40
CA THR A 15 11.79 1.04 1.44
C THR A 15 10.85 0.81 2.62
N VAL A 16 9.57 0.52 2.35
CA VAL A 16 8.61 0.25 3.42
C VAL A 16 8.99 -1.00 4.22
N ARG A 17 9.53 -2.03 3.55
CA ARG A 17 9.96 -3.27 4.21
C ARG A 17 11.19 -3.09 5.10
N THR A 18 12.06 -2.14 4.79
CA THR A 18 13.28 -1.89 5.57
C THR A 18 13.05 -1.08 6.85
N GLY A 19 11.85 -0.51 7.01
CA GLY A 19 11.47 0.28 8.16
C GLY A 19 10.73 1.54 7.72
N THR A 20 9.62 1.85 8.40
CA THR A 20 8.85 3.07 8.18
C THR A 20 8.39 3.57 9.52
N ASP A 21 8.63 4.85 9.76
CA ASP A 21 8.11 5.51 10.95
C ASP A 21 6.59 5.64 10.87
N HIS A 22 5.92 5.69 12.01
CA HIS A 22 4.46 5.75 12.09
C HIS A 22 3.87 6.99 11.40
N GLU A 23 4.46 8.16 11.61
CA GLU A 23 4.03 9.40 10.96
C GLU A 23 4.23 9.33 9.43
N ASP A 24 5.35 8.77 8.98
CA ASP A 24 5.66 8.55 7.56
C ASP A 24 4.68 7.54 6.93
N ALA A 25 4.33 6.48 7.66
CA ALA A 25 3.36 5.47 7.23
C ALA A 25 1.95 6.06 7.06
N ALA A 26 1.51 6.93 7.97
CA ALA A 26 0.20 7.59 7.85
C ALA A 26 0.16 8.55 6.65
N ALA A 27 1.20 9.36 6.45
CA ALA A 27 1.31 10.23 5.29
C ALA A 27 1.37 9.41 3.97
N ALA A 28 2.11 8.29 3.96
CA ALA A 28 2.18 7.39 2.83
C ALA A 28 0.83 6.75 2.47
N LEU A 29 -0.03 6.45 3.45
CA LEU A 29 -1.39 5.97 3.18
C LEU A 29 -2.22 7.03 2.44
N GLY A 30 -2.10 8.31 2.82
CA GLY A 30 -2.78 9.40 2.13
C GLY A 30 -2.35 9.52 0.67
N TRP A 31 -1.04 9.46 0.41
CA TRP A 31 -0.51 9.46 -0.95
C TRP A 31 -0.85 8.18 -1.72
N THR A 32 -0.98 7.04 -1.04
CA THR A 32 -1.41 5.78 -1.66
C THR A 32 -2.86 5.87 -2.12
N ALA A 33 -3.75 6.45 -1.32
CA ALA A 33 -5.14 6.71 -1.73
C ALA A 33 -5.19 7.57 -3.00
N ARG A 34 -4.40 8.64 -3.04
CA ARG A 34 -4.31 9.53 -4.20
C ARG A 34 -3.76 8.83 -5.44
N LEU A 35 -2.72 8.01 -5.29
CA LEU A 35 -2.17 7.19 -6.36
C LEU A 35 -3.24 6.27 -6.96
N ILE A 36 -3.96 5.53 -6.12
CA ILE A 36 -5.02 4.62 -6.58
C ILE A 36 -6.14 5.40 -7.27
N GLY A 37 -6.58 6.52 -6.70
CA GLY A 37 -7.58 7.39 -7.33
C GLY A 37 -7.15 7.91 -8.71
N ASN A 38 -5.87 8.27 -8.86
CA ASN A 38 -5.31 8.70 -10.13
C ASN A 38 -5.28 7.59 -11.18
N LEU A 39 -5.07 6.34 -10.77
CA LEU A 39 -5.05 5.18 -11.68
C LEU A 39 -6.47 4.76 -12.09
N ARG A 40 -7.45 4.98 -11.22
CA ARG A 40 -8.87 4.68 -11.45
C ARG A 40 -9.64 5.73 -12.25
N ALA A 41 -9.22 7.00 -12.19
CA ALA A 41 -9.91 8.10 -12.83
C ALA A 41 -10.27 7.80 -14.30
N GLU A 42 -11.48 8.19 -14.71
CA GLU A 42 -12.08 7.98 -16.04
C GLU A 42 -12.50 6.53 -16.37
N GLY A 43 -12.79 5.70 -15.35
CA GLY A 43 -13.26 4.32 -15.58
C GLY A 43 -12.21 3.44 -16.25
N ALA A 44 -10.94 3.77 -15.96
CA ALA A 44 -9.75 3.18 -16.54
C ALA A 44 -9.61 1.67 -16.31
N LEU A 45 -10.19 1.18 -15.21
CA LEU A 45 -10.51 -0.22 -15.01
C LEU A 45 -11.91 -0.39 -15.57
N ARG A 46 -12.01 -0.76 -16.85
CA ARG A 46 -13.29 -0.74 -17.58
C ARG A 46 -14.30 -1.70 -16.94
N LEU A 47 -15.58 -1.51 -17.29
CA LEU A 47 -16.73 -2.34 -16.87
C LEU A 47 -16.51 -3.87 -16.96
N THR A 48 -15.57 -4.32 -17.78
CA THR A 48 -15.16 -5.72 -17.92
C THR A 48 -14.52 -6.31 -16.66
N ASP A 49 -13.98 -5.49 -15.75
CA ASP A 49 -13.30 -5.95 -14.53
C ASP A 49 -13.81 -5.22 -13.26
N ARG A 50 -15.14 -5.09 -13.16
CA ARG A 50 -15.86 -4.49 -12.03
C ARG A 50 -15.35 -4.91 -10.64
N PRO A 51 -14.95 -6.18 -10.39
CA PRO A 51 -14.37 -6.56 -9.09
C PRO A 51 -13.06 -5.83 -8.77
N ARG A 52 -12.19 -5.62 -9.76
CA ARG A 52 -10.91 -4.91 -9.57
C ARG A 52 -11.10 -3.45 -9.26
N ASP A 53 -12.01 -2.78 -9.97
CA ASP A 53 -12.30 -1.37 -9.71
C ASP A 53 -12.90 -1.16 -8.31
N LEU A 54 -13.86 -2.01 -7.91
CA LEU A 54 -14.47 -1.93 -6.59
C LEU A 54 -13.48 -2.21 -5.45
N ALA A 55 -12.58 -3.19 -5.62
CA ALA A 55 -11.55 -3.48 -4.64
C ALA A 55 -10.54 -2.32 -4.52
N ALA A 56 -10.16 -1.72 -5.65
CA ALA A 56 -9.29 -0.55 -5.67
C ALA A 56 -9.95 0.67 -5.03
N GLU A 57 -11.25 0.89 -5.26
CA GLU A 57 -12.06 1.94 -4.62
C GLU A 57 -12.06 1.81 -3.10
N ARG A 58 -12.45 0.64 -2.61
CA ARG A 58 -12.53 0.38 -1.17
C ARG A 58 -11.17 0.55 -0.50
N LEU A 59 -10.10 0.10 -1.16
CA LEU A 59 -8.74 0.29 -0.66
C LEU A 59 -8.35 1.77 -0.64
N GLN A 60 -8.66 2.52 -1.70
CA GLN A 60 -8.43 3.97 -1.76
C GLN A 60 -9.12 4.68 -0.59
N ASP A 61 -10.41 4.43 -0.38
CA ASP A 61 -11.19 5.06 0.69
C ASP A 61 -10.64 4.68 2.07
N ALA A 62 -10.29 3.41 2.26
CA ALA A 62 -9.69 2.94 3.51
C ALA A 62 -8.35 3.63 3.80
N CYS A 63 -7.48 3.77 2.80
CA CYS A 63 -6.20 4.46 2.95
C CYS A 63 -6.39 5.94 3.28
N GLN A 64 -7.36 6.58 2.62
CA GLN A 64 -7.69 7.98 2.87
C GLN A 64 -8.20 8.19 4.30
N TYR A 65 -9.14 7.34 4.74
CA TYR A 65 -9.71 7.42 6.09
C TYR A 65 -8.67 7.16 7.18
N ALA A 66 -7.80 6.16 6.98
CA ALA A 66 -6.69 5.91 7.88
C ALA A 66 -5.74 7.12 7.97
N ALA A 67 -5.34 7.69 6.82
CA ALA A 67 -4.44 8.85 6.81
C ALA A 67 -5.03 10.06 7.57
N MET A 68 -6.34 10.32 7.44
CA MET A 68 -7.03 11.37 8.18
C MET A 68 -7.08 11.10 9.69
N SER A 69 -7.21 9.83 10.08
CA SER A 69 -7.41 9.43 11.48
C SER A 69 -6.15 9.51 12.32
N PHE A 70 -5.00 9.20 11.74
CA PHE A 70 -3.72 9.16 12.47
C PHE A 70 -2.92 10.45 12.37
N GLY A 71 -3.10 11.23 11.29
CA GLY A 71 -2.20 12.34 10.98
C GLY A 71 -0.80 11.82 10.65
N GLY A 72 -0.05 12.54 9.81
CA GLY A 72 1.28 12.08 9.42
C GLY A 72 2.18 13.24 9.01
N ASN A 73 3.47 13.04 9.20
CA ASN A 73 4.52 13.91 8.71
C ASN A 73 5.20 13.25 7.52
N GLU A 74 5.60 14.06 6.54
CA GLU A 74 6.25 13.54 5.35
C GLU A 74 7.64 12.99 5.68
N GLY A 75 7.78 11.67 5.57
CA GLY A 75 9.07 10.99 5.58
C GLY A 75 9.41 10.43 4.20
N ARG A 76 10.38 9.52 4.18
CA ARG A 76 10.92 8.98 2.92
C ARG A 76 9.86 8.19 2.15
N VAL A 77 9.02 7.43 2.83
CA VAL A 77 7.97 6.62 2.18
C VAL A 77 6.88 7.51 1.62
N ALA A 78 6.43 8.52 2.38
CA ALA A 78 5.44 9.49 1.94
C ALA A 78 5.91 10.22 0.68
N VAL A 79 7.17 10.69 0.64
CA VAL A 79 7.75 11.36 -0.53
C VAL A 79 7.80 10.44 -1.75
N LEU A 80 8.28 9.20 -1.59
CA LEU A 80 8.31 8.25 -2.71
C LEU A 80 6.90 7.94 -3.25
N THR A 81 5.92 7.83 -2.35
CA THR A 81 4.52 7.59 -2.71
C THR A 81 3.91 8.81 -3.41
N ALA A 82 4.24 10.01 -2.95
CA ALA A 82 3.81 11.27 -3.59
C ALA A 82 4.35 11.37 -5.03
N VAL A 83 5.66 11.12 -5.22
CA VAL A 83 6.28 11.11 -6.55
C VAL A 83 5.62 10.05 -7.45
N ALA A 84 5.28 8.88 -6.91
CA ALA A 84 4.60 7.83 -7.66
C ALA A 84 3.19 8.26 -8.07
N SER A 85 2.44 8.89 -7.15
CA SER A 85 1.13 9.47 -7.42
C SER A 85 1.18 10.52 -8.53
N ASP A 86 2.14 11.44 -8.48
CA ASP A 86 2.31 12.49 -9.48
C ASP A 86 2.71 11.94 -10.84
N LEU A 87 3.62 10.96 -10.86
CA LEU A 87 4.02 10.30 -12.09
C LEU A 87 2.86 9.50 -12.71
N ALA A 88 2.09 8.79 -11.90
CA ALA A 88 0.89 8.08 -12.34
C ALA A 88 -0.16 9.02 -12.90
N ALA A 89 -0.37 10.21 -12.31
CA ALA A 89 -1.26 11.22 -12.84
C ALA A 89 -0.81 11.73 -14.23
N ARG A 90 0.50 11.95 -14.43
CA ARG A 90 1.05 12.42 -15.71
C ARG A 90 1.05 11.35 -16.80
N LEU A 91 1.23 10.09 -16.42
CA LEU A 91 1.27 8.96 -17.35
C LEU A 91 -0.09 8.32 -17.56
N ARG A 92 -1.14 8.77 -16.85
CA ARG A 92 -2.46 8.15 -16.82
C ARG A 92 -2.93 7.67 -18.19
N ASP A 93 -3.01 8.57 -19.16
CA ASP A 93 -3.54 8.27 -20.51
C ASP A 93 -2.65 7.36 -21.36
N ARG A 94 -1.40 7.16 -20.92
CA ARG A 94 -0.40 6.33 -21.59
C ARG A 94 -0.25 4.94 -20.97
N LEU A 95 -0.77 4.74 -19.75
CA LEU A 95 -0.73 3.45 -19.08
C LEU A 95 -1.84 2.55 -19.61
N SER A 96 -1.49 1.31 -19.95
CA SER A 96 -2.47 0.26 -20.23
C SER A 96 -3.28 -0.08 -18.99
N GLU A 97 -4.42 -0.74 -19.16
CA GLU A 97 -5.24 -1.23 -18.04
C GLU A 97 -4.44 -2.20 -17.14
N GLU A 98 -3.62 -3.07 -17.74
CA GLU A 98 -2.75 -4.00 -17.03
C GLU A 98 -1.67 -3.27 -16.21
N ASP A 99 -1.04 -2.22 -16.77
CA ASP A 99 -0.04 -1.43 -16.05
C ASP A 99 -0.65 -0.67 -14.86
N ARG A 100 -1.86 -0.13 -15.05
CA ARG A 100 -2.61 0.54 -13.99
C ARG A 100 -2.96 -0.44 -12.88
N TRP A 101 -3.42 -1.63 -13.23
CA TRP A 101 -3.72 -2.69 -12.26
C TRP A 101 -2.48 -3.20 -11.53
N ALA A 102 -1.37 -3.42 -12.25
CA ALA A 102 -0.10 -3.82 -11.65
C ALA A 102 0.42 -2.76 -10.67
N THR A 103 0.31 -1.47 -11.02
CA THR A 103 0.67 -0.36 -10.14
C THR A 103 -0.24 -0.30 -8.90
N THR A 104 -1.55 -0.49 -9.07
CA THR A 104 -2.53 -0.57 -7.97
C THR A 104 -2.20 -1.72 -7.02
N THR A 105 -1.81 -2.87 -7.57
CA THR A 105 -1.41 -4.05 -6.79
C THR A 105 -0.15 -3.77 -5.95
N ARG A 106 0.86 -3.10 -6.53
CA ARG A 106 2.06 -2.66 -5.81
C ARG A 106 1.73 -1.64 -4.72
N ALA A 107 0.84 -0.69 -5.01
CA ALA A 107 0.33 0.29 -4.04
C ALA A 107 -0.39 -0.40 -2.87
N ALA A 108 -1.18 -1.44 -3.13
CA ALA A 108 -1.83 -2.25 -2.10
C ALA A 108 -0.83 -2.96 -1.18
N MET A 109 0.28 -3.48 -1.72
CA MET A 109 1.36 -4.03 -0.89
C MET A 109 1.93 -2.97 0.06
N SER A 110 2.22 -1.77 -0.46
CA SER A 110 2.72 -0.64 0.32
C SER A 110 1.73 -0.24 1.43
N ALA A 111 0.46 -0.05 1.08
CA ALA A 111 -0.61 0.30 2.03
C ALA A 111 -0.71 -0.71 3.17
N ARG A 112 -0.71 -2.01 2.84
CA ARG A 112 -0.75 -3.08 3.84
C ARG A 112 0.45 -3.03 4.79
N HIS A 113 1.64 -2.73 4.28
CA HIS A 113 2.82 -2.62 5.13
C HIS A 113 2.78 -1.36 6.01
N CYS A 114 2.35 -0.21 5.47
CA CYS A 114 2.18 1.02 6.24
C CYS A 114 1.15 0.83 7.37
N ALA A 115 0.01 0.21 7.08
CA ALA A 115 -1.02 -0.09 8.08
C ALA A 115 -0.50 -1.01 9.20
N ARG A 116 0.37 -1.98 8.86
CA ARG A 116 1.01 -2.85 9.85
C ARG A 116 2.05 -2.13 10.69
N ALA A 117 2.83 -1.23 10.09
CA ALA A 117 3.79 -0.41 10.81
C ALA A 117 3.06 0.46 11.84
N LEU A 118 1.99 1.15 11.43
CA LEU A 118 1.11 1.93 12.31
C LEU A 118 0.47 1.10 13.43
N ALA A 119 -0.01 -0.11 13.11
CA ALA A 119 -0.60 -1.00 14.12
C ALA A 119 0.45 -1.49 15.14
N GLY A 120 1.70 -1.65 14.73
CA GLY A 120 2.80 -2.13 15.56
C GLY A 120 3.52 -1.04 16.38
N SER A 121 3.36 0.23 16.03
CA SER A 121 4.11 1.35 16.62
C SER A 121 3.44 2.00 17.85
N GLY A 122 2.27 1.54 18.28
CA GLY A 122 1.53 2.17 19.38
C GLY A 122 0.34 1.35 19.89
N PRO A 123 -0.61 1.96 20.63
CA PRO A 123 -1.82 1.27 21.11
C PRO A 123 -2.82 0.93 19.98
N HIS A 124 -2.43 1.14 18.72
CA HIS A 124 -3.27 1.08 17.52
C HIS A 124 -3.41 -0.33 16.93
N GLY A 125 -2.98 -1.36 17.65
CA GLY A 125 -2.94 -2.74 17.17
C GLY A 125 -4.28 -3.33 16.72
N ALA A 126 -5.40 -2.72 17.09
CA ALA A 126 -6.76 -3.15 16.74
C ALA A 126 -7.64 -2.03 16.15
N THR A 127 -7.05 -0.93 15.68
CA THR A 127 -7.83 0.20 15.15
C THR A 127 -8.57 -0.25 13.87
N PRO A 128 -9.92 -0.17 13.82
CA PRO A 128 -10.72 -0.67 12.71
C PRO A 128 -10.24 -0.20 11.33
N GLU A 129 -9.77 1.03 11.25
CA GLU A 129 -9.25 1.70 10.07
C GLU A 129 -8.08 0.96 9.44
N LEU A 130 -7.12 0.51 10.27
CA LEU A 130 -5.94 -0.23 9.81
C LEU A 130 -6.28 -1.66 9.41
N VAL A 131 -7.30 -2.25 10.04
CA VAL A 131 -7.86 -3.55 9.65
C VAL A 131 -8.49 -3.45 8.28
N VAL A 132 -9.32 -2.43 8.02
CA VAL A 132 -9.97 -2.22 6.73
C VAL A 132 -8.93 -2.01 5.62
N VAL A 133 -7.87 -1.23 5.85
CA VAL A 133 -6.76 -1.09 4.87
C VAL A 133 -6.10 -2.45 4.59
N THR A 134 -5.85 -3.23 5.64
CA THR A 134 -5.23 -4.55 5.49
C THR A 134 -6.11 -5.53 4.71
N GLU A 135 -7.42 -5.53 4.96
CA GLU A 135 -8.41 -6.37 4.25
C GLU A 135 -8.59 -5.92 2.80
N GLY A 136 -8.75 -4.61 2.53
CA GLY A 136 -8.85 -4.08 1.17
C GLY A 136 -7.59 -4.39 0.34
N ALA A 137 -6.41 -4.29 0.95
CA ALA A 137 -5.17 -4.67 0.29
C ALA A 137 -5.11 -6.17 -0.02
N ARG A 138 -5.66 -7.03 0.86
CA ARG A 138 -5.75 -8.48 0.58
C ARG A 138 -6.70 -8.77 -0.57
N GLU A 139 -7.83 -8.06 -0.66
CA GLU A 139 -8.80 -8.20 -1.75
C GLU A 139 -8.15 -7.88 -3.10
N VAL A 140 -7.44 -6.74 -3.19
CA VAL A 140 -6.68 -6.35 -4.40
C VAL A 140 -5.64 -7.39 -4.77
N LEU A 141 -4.84 -7.87 -3.79
CA LEU A 141 -3.82 -8.88 -4.05
C LEU A 141 -4.42 -10.21 -4.52
N ALA A 142 -5.54 -10.64 -3.93
CA ALA A 142 -6.23 -11.86 -4.33
C ALA A 142 -6.72 -11.78 -5.78
N LEU A 143 -7.29 -10.65 -6.20
CA LEU A 143 -7.73 -10.40 -7.57
C LEU A 143 -6.57 -10.29 -8.58
N ALA A 144 -5.38 -9.92 -8.11
CA ALA A 144 -4.15 -9.97 -8.89
C ALA A 144 -3.55 -11.39 -8.98
N GLY A 145 -4.17 -12.40 -8.34
CA GLY A 145 -3.62 -13.74 -8.25
C GLY A 145 -2.40 -13.85 -7.32
N LEU A 146 -2.09 -12.78 -6.57
CA LEU A 146 -0.99 -12.76 -5.61
C LEU A 146 -1.50 -13.26 -4.27
N ARG A 147 -0.92 -14.37 -3.79
CA ARG A 147 -1.20 -14.82 -2.43
C ARG A 147 -0.71 -13.76 -1.45
N PRO A 148 -1.56 -13.22 -0.55
CA PRO A 148 -1.08 -12.35 0.50
C PRO A 148 -0.04 -13.13 1.31
N LEU A 149 1.17 -12.57 1.45
CA LEU A 149 2.22 -13.13 2.31
C LEU A 149 1.60 -13.49 3.67
N ARG A 150 1.42 -14.78 3.94
CA ARG A 150 0.91 -15.28 5.22
C ARG A 150 1.97 -15.02 6.27
N HIS A 151 1.51 -14.54 7.42
CA HIS A 151 2.32 -14.21 8.61
C HIS A 151 2.96 -15.43 9.30
N ASP A 152 3.00 -16.61 8.66
CA ASP A 152 3.43 -17.87 9.31
C ASP A 152 4.95 -18.06 9.40
N LYS A 153 5.77 -17.10 8.94
CA LYS A 153 7.25 -17.19 9.07
C LYS A 153 7.88 -16.21 10.05
N LEU A 154 7.11 -15.33 10.70
CA LEU A 154 7.65 -14.39 11.68
C LEU A 154 7.71 -14.93 13.12
N ARG A 155 7.09 -16.09 13.41
CA ARG A 155 7.28 -16.79 14.69
C ARG A 155 8.52 -17.68 14.76
N ALA A 156 9.19 -17.93 13.62
CA ALA A 156 10.36 -18.80 13.58
C ALA A 156 11.68 -18.08 13.94
N PHE A 157 11.67 -16.76 14.19
CA PHE A 157 12.87 -16.00 14.52
C PHE A 157 12.90 -15.40 15.93
N ASP A 158 11.81 -15.47 16.69
CA ASP A 158 11.70 -14.93 18.06
C ASP A 158 11.72 -16.03 19.14
N GLY A 159 12.24 -17.23 18.83
CA GLY A 159 12.09 -18.41 19.68
C GLY A 159 13.35 -19.24 19.97
N SER A 160 14.57 -18.73 19.73
CA SER A 160 15.80 -19.36 20.25
C SER A 160 16.60 -18.36 21.08
N SER A 161 16.05 -18.03 22.25
CA SER A 161 16.85 -17.80 23.45
C SER A 161 16.65 -19.01 24.37
N GLY A 162 17.50 -20.02 24.21
CA GLY A 162 17.94 -20.94 25.26
C GLY A 162 19.45 -21.00 25.07
N SER A 163 20.29 -20.44 25.96
CA SER A 163 20.53 -20.87 27.34
C SER A 163 20.90 -22.36 27.42
N GLU A 164 22.00 -22.64 28.13
CA GLU A 164 22.67 -23.93 28.38
C GLU A 164 23.70 -24.30 27.28
N VAL A 165 25.02 -24.41 27.54
CA VAL A 165 25.85 -24.51 28.76
C VAL A 165 27.20 -23.83 28.49
#